data_AF-A0A4Q3ACP5-F1
#
_entry.id   AF-A0A4Q3ACP5-F1
#
_cell.length_a   1.000
_cell.length_b   1.000
_cell.length_c   1.000
_cell.angle_alpha   90.00
_cell.angle_beta   90.00
_cell.angle_gamma   90.00
#
_symmetry.space_group_name_H-M   'P 1'
#
loop_
_entity.id
_entity.type
_entity.pdbx_description
1 polymer ?
#
loop_
_entity_poly.entity_id
_entity_poly.type
_entity_poly.pdbx_seq_one_letter_code
_entity_poly.pdbx_strand_id
1 'polypeptide(L)'
;NYAILARMADKGRAVIAGTEGEFHFDCPLDNMLFGFKGVKGSDVRKLLEDGKSDDEVAAWIDANGTPKTEDEKKAWSDEVEAARPYDNPDKKEWFIGVCKEAGCDPETSTLFDFLEADDKASYAK
;
A
#
# COMPACT_ATOMS: atom_id res chain seq x y z
N ASN A 1 -1.43 -13.92 -1.18
CA ASN A 1 -0.79 -12.75 -0.56
C ASN A 1 -1.23 -11.50 -1.32
N TYR A 2 -1.18 -10.32 -0.71
CA TYR A 2 -1.65 -9.05 -1.29
C TYR A 2 -0.48 -8.08 -1.46
N ALA A 3 -0.28 -7.51 -2.64
CA ALA A 3 0.89 -6.67 -2.97
C ALA A 3 1.21 -5.53 -1.97
N ILE A 4 0.18 -4.91 -1.37
CA ILE A 4 0.33 -3.74 -0.47
C ILE A 4 0.33 -4.11 1.01
N LEU A 5 -0.03 -5.35 1.39
CA LEU A 5 -0.37 -5.68 2.78
C LEU A 5 0.77 -5.44 3.77
N ALA A 6 1.99 -5.90 3.45
CA ALA A 6 3.14 -5.74 4.35
C ALA A 6 3.46 -4.26 4.58
N ARG A 7 3.54 -3.47 3.50
CA ARG A 7 3.75 -2.00 3.56
C ARG A 7 2.67 -1.30 4.40
N MET A 8 1.41 -1.66 4.19
CA MET A 8 0.28 -1.12 4.94
C MET A 8 0.38 -1.48 6.43
N ALA A 9 0.73 -2.73 6.75
CA ALA A 9 0.87 -3.19 8.12
C ALA A 9 2.04 -2.50 8.84
N ASP A 10 3.18 -2.32 8.18
CA ASP A 10 4.33 -1.61 8.71
C ASP A 10 4.01 -0.14 9.01
N LYS A 11 3.32 0.55 8.10
CA LYS A 11 2.83 1.92 8.34
C LYS A 11 1.89 1.98 9.53
N GLY A 12 0.96 1.03 9.63
CA GLY A 12 0.03 0.98 10.75
C GLY A 12 0.74 0.76 12.08
N ARG A 13 1.72 -0.14 12.12
CA ARG A 13 2.56 -0.37 13.30
C ARG A 13 3.39 0.86 13.67
N ALA A 14 3.94 1.57 12.69
CA ALA A 14 4.68 2.82 12.92
C ALA A 14 3.78 3.90 13.52
N VAL A 15 2.56 4.07 13.02
CA VAL A 15 1.56 5.00 13.58
C VAL A 15 1.18 4.64 15.02
N ILE A 16 1.01 3.34 15.30
CA ILE A 16 0.71 2.86 16.66
C ILE A 16 1.88 3.13 17.62
N ALA A 17 3.12 2.99 17.13
CA ALA A 17 4.33 3.26 17.89
C ALA A 17 4.68 4.76 18.01
N GLY A 18 4.03 5.64 17.25
CA GLY A 18 4.37 7.06 17.17
C GLY A 18 5.71 7.34 16.47
N THR A 19 6.08 6.50 15.51
CA THR A 19 7.35 6.57 14.76
C THR A 19 7.14 6.69 13.25
N GLU A 20 5.97 7.12 12.81
CA GLU A 20 5.55 7.16 11.41
C GLU A 20 6.21 8.28 10.60
N GLY A 21 6.71 9.34 11.23
CA GLY A 21 7.24 10.50 10.52
C GLY A 21 6.17 11.12 9.59
N GLU A 22 6.45 11.15 8.29
CA GLU A 22 5.52 11.67 7.27
C GLU A 22 4.55 10.60 6.72
N PHE A 23 4.72 9.33 7.13
CA PHE A 23 3.85 8.26 6.65
C PHE A 23 2.48 8.30 7.32
N HIS A 24 1.43 8.06 6.53
CA HIS A 24 0.06 8.00 7.02
C HIS A 24 -0.57 6.64 6.74
N PHE A 25 -1.04 5.96 7.79
CA PHE A 25 -1.89 4.78 7.67
C PHE A 25 -3.30 5.16 7.19
N ASP A 26 -3.97 4.24 6.49
CA ASP A 26 -5.29 4.45 5.89
C ASP A 26 -5.28 5.53 4.80
N CYS A 27 -4.18 5.60 4.05
CA CYS A 27 -4.01 6.51 2.93
C CYS A 27 -4.61 5.92 1.62
N PRO A 28 -4.60 6.67 0.49
CA PRO A 28 -5.11 6.16 -0.79
C PRO A 28 -4.50 4.83 -1.25
N LEU A 29 -3.22 4.57 -0.95
CA LEU A 29 -2.55 3.30 -1.27
C LEU A 29 -3.12 2.12 -0.46
N ASP A 30 -3.24 2.28 0.86
CA ASP A 30 -3.79 1.22 1.74
C ASP A 30 -5.26 0.93 1.38
N ASN A 31 -5.99 1.98 1.00
CA ASN A 31 -7.38 1.90 0.57
C ASN A 31 -7.58 1.12 -0.74
N MET A 32 -6.53 0.89 -1.53
CA MET A 32 -6.63 -0.04 -2.67
C MET A 32 -6.94 -1.46 -2.19
N LEU A 33 -6.29 -1.92 -1.12
CA LEU A 33 -6.56 -3.23 -0.52
C LEU A 33 -7.88 -3.22 0.24
N PHE A 34 -8.12 -2.20 1.05
CA PHE A 34 -9.35 -2.11 1.83
C PHE A 34 -10.59 -2.07 0.94
N GLY A 35 -10.55 -1.29 -0.15
CA GLY A 35 -11.60 -1.24 -1.16
C GLY A 35 -11.79 -2.58 -1.89
N PHE A 36 -10.70 -3.23 -2.31
CA PHE A 36 -10.76 -4.54 -2.98
C PHE A 36 -11.45 -5.61 -2.12
N LYS A 37 -11.21 -5.57 -0.80
CA LYS A 37 -11.79 -6.50 0.16
C LYS A 37 -13.01 -5.95 0.88
N GLY A 38 -13.46 -4.72 0.61
CA GLY A 38 -14.60 -4.11 1.30
C GLY A 38 -14.46 -4.06 2.83
N VAL A 39 -13.23 -3.97 3.35
CA VAL A 39 -12.94 -3.83 4.79
C VAL A 39 -12.62 -2.37 5.12
N LYS A 40 -12.59 -2.01 6.40
CA LYS A 40 -12.23 -0.65 6.85
C LYS A 40 -10.81 -0.65 7.42
N GLY A 41 -10.05 0.41 7.15
CA GLY A 41 -8.72 0.60 7.73
C GLY A 41 -8.74 0.59 9.26
N SER A 42 -9.79 1.13 9.88
CA SER A 42 -9.96 1.13 11.33
C SER A 42 -10.12 -0.27 11.95
N ASP A 43 -10.64 -1.25 11.22
CA ASP A 43 -10.72 -2.63 11.71
C ASP A 43 -9.38 -3.34 11.56
N VAL A 44 -8.65 -3.09 10.47
CA VAL A 44 -7.29 -3.59 10.28
C VAL A 44 -6.35 -3.00 11.34
N ARG A 45 -6.49 -1.72 11.66
CA ARG A 45 -5.70 -1.06 12.72
C ARG A 45 -5.82 -1.77 14.07
N LYS A 46 -7.03 -2.20 14.47
CA LYS A 46 -7.24 -2.92 15.73
C LYS A 46 -6.44 -4.23 15.76
N LEU A 47 -6.36 -4.94 14.64
CA LEU A 47 -5.55 -6.16 14.55
C LEU A 47 -4.06 -5.87 14.77
N LEU A 48 -3.57 -4.76 14.20
CA LEU A 48 -2.20 -4.32 14.39
C LEU A 48 -1.92 -3.90 15.84
N GLU A 49 -2.88 -3.22 16.48
CA GLU A 49 -2.83 -2.88 17.92
C GLU A 49 -2.80 -4.15 18.80
N ASP A 50 -3.50 -5.20 18.39
CA ASP A 50 -3.47 -6.53 19.02
C ASP A 50 -2.19 -7.35 18.71
N GLY A 51 -1.23 -6.77 18.00
CA GLY A 51 0.05 -7.40 17.69
C GLY A 51 -0.02 -8.51 16.64
N LYS A 52 -1.05 -8.53 15.80
CA LYS A 52 -1.23 -9.53 14.74
C LYS A 52 -0.11 -9.43 13.69
N SER A 53 0.39 -10.59 13.28
CA SER A 53 1.31 -10.74 12.15
C SER A 53 0.62 -10.46 10.81
N ASP A 54 1.41 -10.25 9.75
CA ASP A 54 0.89 -10.00 8.40
C ASP A 54 0.00 -11.15 7.90
N ASP A 55 0.38 -12.41 8.18
CA ASP A 55 -0.41 -13.59 7.83
C ASP A 55 -1.74 -13.63 8.60
N GLU A 56 -1.75 -13.26 9.88
CA GLU A 56 -2.99 -13.18 10.66
C GLU A 56 -3.90 -12.05 10.17
N VAL A 57 -3.33 -10.90 9.78
CA VAL A 57 -4.08 -9.80 9.16
C VAL A 57 -4.66 -10.23 7.82
N ALA A 58 -3.88 -10.90 6.97
CA ALA A 58 -4.33 -11.42 5.68
C ALA A 58 -5.48 -12.43 5.86
N ALA A 59 -5.34 -13.36 6.80
CA ALA A 59 -6.37 -14.34 7.12
C ALA A 59 -7.66 -13.67 7.63
N TRP A 60 -7.55 -12.63 8.46
CA TRP A 60 -8.72 -11.87 8.91
C TRP A 60 -9.40 -11.13 7.75
N ILE A 61 -8.63 -10.49 6.88
CA ILE A 61 -9.14 -9.79 5.68
C ILE A 61 -9.86 -10.77 4.75
N ASP A 62 -9.35 -11.99 4.60
CA ASP A 62 -10.01 -13.04 3.83
C ASP A 62 -11.33 -13.51 4.45
N ALA A 63 -11.38 -13.62 5.77
CA ALA A 63 -12.57 -14.09 6.49
C ALA A 63 -13.68 -13.02 6.64
N ASN A 64 -13.32 -11.74 6.71
CA ASN A 64 -14.26 -10.64 7.03
C ASN A 64 -14.55 -9.71 5.85
N GLY A 65 -13.74 -9.78 4.78
CA GLY A 65 -13.94 -9.00 3.58
C GLY A 65 -14.85 -9.66 2.55
N THR A 66 -14.98 -9.00 1.40
CA THR A 66 -15.59 -9.54 0.19
C THR A 66 -14.87 -10.83 -0.20
N PRO A 67 -15.58 -11.95 -0.39
CA PRO A 67 -14.97 -13.20 -0.84
C PRO A 67 -14.25 -13.01 -2.18
N LYS A 68 -13.03 -13.51 -2.26
CA LYS A 68 -12.19 -13.47 -3.46
C LYS A 68 -11.51 -14.82 -3.63
N THR A 69 -11.49 -15.33 -4.84
CA THR A 69 -10.70 -16.51 -5.20
C THR A 69 -9.20 -16.18 -5.17
N GLU A 70 -8.35 -17.20 -5.09
CA GLU A 70 -6.89 -16.99 -5.19
C GLU A 70 -6.50 -16.32 -6.52
N ASP A 71 -7.18 -16.66 -7.61
CA ASP A 71 -6.94 -16.07 -8.93
C ASP A 71 -7.32 -14.58 -8.97
N GLU A 72 -8.44 -14.19 -8.34
CA GLU A 72 -8.80 -12.77 -8.21
C GLU A 72 -7.79 -12.00 -7.35
N LYS A 73 -7.32 -12.59 -6.26
CA LYS A 73 -6.29 -11.96 -5.39
C LYS A 73 -4.97 -11.80 -6.12
N LYS A 74 -4.58 -12.81 -6.90
CA LYS A 74 -3.39 -12.75 -7.74
C LYS A 74 -3.52 -11.71 -8.84
N ALA A 75 -4.61 -11.73 -9.61
CA ALA A 75 -4.84 -10.77 -10.69
C ALA A 75 -4.86 -9.33 -10.16
N TRP A 76 -5.51 -9.10 -9.01
CA TRP A 76 -5.48 -7.79 -8.36
C TRP A 76 -4.07 -7.39 -7.93
N SER A 77 -3.29 -8.29 -7.34
CA SER A 77 -1.92 -7.98 -6.92
C SER A 77 -1.03 -7.65 -8.12
N ASP A 78 -1.13 -8.44 -9.20
CA ASP A 78 -0.40 -8.22 -10.45
C ASP A 78 -0.78 -6.86 -11.08
N GLU A 79 -2.06 -6.47 -11.06
CA GLU A 79 -2.52 -5.16 -11.55
C GLU A 79 -1.99 -4.00 -10.71
N VAL A 80 -1.98 -4.16 -9.39
CA VAL A 80 -1.51 -3.15 -8.45
C VAL A 80 0.00 -2.92 -8.57
N GLU A 81 0.78 -3.99 -8.71
CA GLU A 81 2.24 -3.92 -8.93
C GLU A 81 2.57 -3.29 -10.29
N ALA A 82 1.77 -3.59 -11.32
CA ALA A 82 1.93 -3.01 -12.66
C ALA A 82 1.35 -1.59 -12.78
N ALA A 83 0.71 -1.05 -11.75
CA ALA A 83 0.01 0.22 -11.83
C ALA A 83 0.96 1.37 -12.17
N ARG A 84 0.63 2.12 -13.23
CA ARG A 84 1.40 3.27 -13.70
C ARG A 84 0.55 4.55 -13.57
N PRO A 85 0.74 5.34 -12.50
CA PRO A 85 -0.01 6.58 -12.32
C PRO A 85 0.22 7.60 -13.44
N TYR A 86 1.36 7.52 -14.14
CA TYR A 86 1.65 8.35 -15.32
C TYR A 86 0.61 8.21 -16.44
N ASP A 87 0.03 7.01 -16.60
CA ASP A 87 -0.93 6.72 -17.67
C ASP A 87 -2.36 7.15 -17.28
N ASN A 88 -2.56 7.62 -16.04
CA ASN A 88 -3.83 8.15 -15.55
C ASN A 88 -3.78 9.70 -15.54
N PRO A 89 -4.60 10.39 -16.35
CA PRO A 89 -4.61 11.86 -16.42
C PRO A 89 -4.77 12.57 -15.06
N ASP A 90 -5.57 12.02 -14.16
CA ASP A 90 -5.86 12.61 -12.85
C ASP A 90 -4.68 12.46 -11.87
N LYS A 91 -3.81 11.47 -12.10
CA LYS A 91 -2.66 11.17 -11.23
C LYS A 91 -1.31 11.57 -11.84
N LYS A 92 -1.27 11.85 -13.14
CA LYS A 92 -0.03 12.05 -13.90
C LYS A 92 0.84 13.18 -13.34
N GLU A 93 0.27 14.37 -13.13
CA GLU A 93 1.00 15.54 -12.61
C GLU A 93 1.57 15.29 -11.21
N TRP A 94 0.77 14.70 -10.32
CA TRP A 94 1.23 14.30 -8.98
C TRP A 94 2.40 13.31 -9.07
N PHE A 95 2.28 12.30 -9.93
CA PHE A 95 3.29 11.27 -10.08
C PHE A 95 4.62 11.83 -10.63
N ILE A 96 4.56 12.74 -11.61
CA ILE A 96 5.75 13.45 -12.11
C ILE A 96 6.45 14.20 -10.97
N GLY A 97 5.69 14.86 -10.10
CA GLY A 97 6.22 15.59 -8.95
C GLY A 97 6.95 14.67 -7.96
N VAL A 98 6.30 13.61 -7.49
CA VAL A 98 6.89 12.71 -6.49
C VAL A 98 8.06 11.90 -7.06
N CYS A 99 8.01 11.50 -8.34
CA CYS A 99 9.14 10.81 -8.99
C CYS A 99 10.37 11.71 -9.11
N LYS A 100 10.20 13.01 -9.35
CA LYS A 100 11.30 13.98 -9.37
C LYS A 100 11.99 14.08 -8.01
N GLU A 101 11.22 14.07 -6.93
CA GLU A 101 11.74 14.14 -5.55
C GLU A 101 12.45 12.83 -5.16
N ALA A 102 11.86 11.69 -5.50
CA ALA A 102 12.42 10.36 -5.24
C ALA A 102 13.60 9.98 -6.16
N GLY A 103 13.75 10.67 -7.30
CA GLY A 103 14.82 10.44 -8.27
C GLY A 103 14.56 9.27 -9.23
N CYS A 104 13.30 8.93 -9.52
CA CYS A 104 12.92 7.95 -10.54
C CYS A 104 12.28 8.61 -11.78
N ASP A 105 12.24 7.88 -12.90
CA ASP A 105 11.67 8.38 -14.16
C ASP A 105 10.16 8.10 -14.22
N PRO A 106 9.28 9.12 -14.17
CA PRO A 106 7.84 8.90 -14.15
C PRO A 106 7.29 8.27 -15.44
N GLU A 107 8.00 8.33 -16.58
CA GLU A 107 7.50 7.76 -17.84
C GLU A 107 7.69 6.24 -17.92
N THR A 108 8.64 5.70 -17.17
CA THR A 108 9.00 4.28 -17.19
C THR A 108 8.66 3.57 -15.87
N SER A 109 8.57 4.31 -14.77
CA SER A 109 8.32 3.77 -13.42
C SER A 109 6.86 3.40 -13.18
N THR A 110 6.65 2.28 -12.48
CA THR A 110 5.41 1.93 -11.80
C THR A 110 5.25 2.71 -10.49
N LEU A 111 4.07 2.62 -9.88
CA LEU A 111 3.85 3.13 -8.53
C LEU A 111 4.83 2.51 -7.53
N PHE A 112 5.14 1.22 -7.66
CA PHE A 112 6.05 0.51 -6.76
C PHE A 112 7.51 0.95 -6.96
N ASP A 113 7.95 1.18 -8.19
CA ASP A 113 9.30 1.73 -8.46
C ASP A 113 9.49 3.10 -7.78
N PHE A 114 8.46 3.94 -7.79
CA PHE A 114 8.45 5.20 -7.03
C PHE A 114 8.52 4.96 -5.52
N LEU A 115 7.66 4.09 -4.96
CA LEU A 115 7.62 3.82 -3.53
C LEU A 115 8.96 3.27 -3.01
N GLU A 116 9.64 2.42 -3.77
CA GLU A 116 10.97 1.91 -3.43
C GLU A 116 12.04 3.01 -3.47
N ALA A 117 11.98 3.90 -4.46
CA ALA A 117 12.89 5.04 -4.55
C ALA A 117 12.70 6.02 -3.38
N ASP A 118 11.44 6.30 -3.03
CA ASP A 118 11.07 7.16 -1.91
C ASP A 118 11.49 6.58 -0.55
N ASP A 119 11.27 5.28 -0.33
CA ASP A 119 11.74 4.59 0.87
C ASP A 119 13.26 4.70 1.00
N LYS A 120 14.00 4.41 -0.07
CA LYS A 120 15.45 4.49 -0.09
C LYS A 120 15.95 5.91 0.22
N ALA A 121 15.29 6.94 -0.30
CA ALA A 121 15.62 8.33 -0.02
C ALA A 121 15.32 8.72 1.43
N SER A 122 14.26 8.15 2.02
CA SER A 122 13.82 8.41 3.39
C SER A 122 14.71 7.74 4.44
N TYR A 123 15.14 6.50 4.20
CA TYR A 123 16.00 5.74 5.14
C TYR A 123 17.50 6.01 5.00
N ALA A 124 17.93 6.76 3.99
CA ALA A 124 19.32 7.16 3.82
C ALA A 124 19.74 8.37 4.70
N LYS A 125 18.83 8.93 5.50
CA LYS A 125 19.03 10.13 6.32
C LYS A 125 19.42 9.82 7.77
#